data_AF-A0A3D5BUQ6-F1
#
_entry.id   AF-A0A3D5BUQ6-F1
#
_cell.length_a   1.000
_cell.length_b   1.000
_cell.length_c   1.000
_cell.angle_alpha   90.00
_cell.angle_beta   90.00
_cell.angle_gamma   90.00
#
_symmetry.space_group_name_H-M   'P 1'
#
loop_
_entity.id
_entity.type
_entity.pdbx_description
1 polymer ?
#
loop_
_entity_poly.entity_id
_entity_poly.type
_entity_poly.pdbx_seq_one_letter_code
_entity_poly.pdbx_strand_id
1 'polypeptide(L)'
;MHDGETRPKRLSVHNELGQTHSLADCRESFARMGEQRGPALFLGLGPSPWRIPTFVPQAWDKSFYVECPACEAQMPAHWREGIPAHFQPIPARVVLEGGWPGPVFFYLPGLKHFPSFWGPLWAKIRVDDIRAKARDHRSAHPSPAARTVILPGTERGLLVPEISQAFVEAGFSVMVMDPARTLEDIPGLLAQGRPDLFFSVNFQGLDEYGRVFHLLRAAGVAVAAWCVDNPFHLLTGQKNLLWKRLPLFVTDDWFIGPLRSLGADARHLPLAVSPKFFAPGAACPSGRDLTFVGRSSFPDRDRFFAACRIPESLIREAEDLPGRQAHFGWWRDKLPDIPLWPGNDVRALGLGAETASAAWRRNCLTALAAATDLTVIGDDAWRSLVPGVRLLPPVDYYAGLADACRRASFTLNLTSLLLPHGLTQRHFDVWACGGFLLTDDTPGLSIFPPDLTRPVTFETPEQAADLPAALAAAPKRKDELRRAWQEHILAEHNYVRRLEVLLDAIRV
;
A
#
# COMPACT_ATOMS: atom_id res chain seq x y z
N MET A 1 -42.09 -22.93 32.87
CA MET A 1 -42.57 -22.18 31.69
C MET A 1 -41.50 -21.18 31.35
N HIS A 2 -41.08 -21.19 30.10
CA HIS A 2 -40.00 -20.38 29.54
C HIS A 2 -40.31 -18.89 29.62
N ASP A 3 -39.40 -18.10 30.20
CA ASP A 3 -39.17 -16.73 29.75
C ASP A 3 -37.74 -16.66 29.20
N GLY A 4 -37.60 -17.10 27.95
CA GLY A 4 -36.46 -16.70 27.13
C GLY A 4 -36.71 -15.26 26.69
N GLU A 5 -36.29 -14.29 27.49
CA GLU A 5 -36.19 -12.89 27.05
C GLU A 5 -35.24 -12.84 25.85
N THR A 6 -35.81 -12.89 24.64
CA THR A 6 -35.12 -12.58 23.40
C THR A 6 -34.51 -11.19 23.54
N ARG A 7 -33.18 -11.13 23.70
CA ARG A 7 -32.41 -9.88 23.61
C ARG A 7 -32.93 -9.07 22.42
N PRO A 8 -33.23 -7.76 22.58
CA PRO A 8 -33.76 -6.96 21.49
C PRO A 8 -32.82 -7.06 20.29
N LYS A 9 -33.37 -7.48 19.15
CA LYS A 9 -32.62 -7.71 17.91
C LYS A 9 -32.04 -6.37 17.45
N ARG A 10 -30.73 -6.18 17.61
CA ARG A 10 -30.03 -4.95 17.19
C ARG A 10 -30.25 -4.72 15.70
N LEU A 11 -30.69 -3.51 15.34
CA LEU A 11 -30.81 -3.11 13.94
C LEU A 11 -29.47 -3.29 13.23
N SER A 12 -29.52 -3.80 12.00
CA SER A 12 -28.33 -4.08 11.21
C SER A 12 -28.53 -3.62 9.78
N VAL A 13 -27.44 -3.25 9.12
CA VAL A 13 -27.39 -2.75 7.74
C VAL A 13 -26.30 -3.45 6.97
N HIS A 14 -26.48 -3.55 5.67
CA HIS A 14 -25.41 -3.83 4.72
C HIS A 14 -24.63 -2.53 4.46
N ASN A 15 -23.31 -2.57 4.67
CA ASN A 15 -22.40 -1.45 4.39
C ASN A 15 -22.19 -1.25 2.88
N GLU A 16 -21.41 -0.24 2.50
CA GLU A 16 -21.10 0.05 1.08
C GLU A 16 -20.35 -1.08 0.36
N LEU A 17 -19.83 -2.07 1.09
CA LEU A 17 -19.17 -3.28 0.58
C LEU A 17 -20.08 -4.51 0.62
N GLY A 18 -21.36 -4.36 0.97
CA GLY A 18 -22.35 -5.44 1.07
C GLY A 18 -22.30 -6.27 2.36
N GLN A 19 -21.39 -5.97 3.29
CA GLN A 19 -21.22 -6.70 4.54
C GLN A 19 -22.24 -6.26 5.59
N THR A 20 -22.85 -7.22 6.30
CA THR A 20 -23.82 -6.94 7.36
C THR A 20 -23.13 -6.47 8.64
N HIS A 21 -23.58 -5.35 9.19
CA HIS A 21 -23.11 -4.80 10.46
C HIS A 21 -24.27 -4.38 11.36
N SER A 22 -24.18 -4.67 12.65
CA SER A 22 -25.09 -4.12 13.65
C SER A 22 -24.78 -2.65 13.93
N LEU A 23 -25.82 -1.85 14.08
CA LEU A 23 -25.74 -0.44 14.47
C LEU A 23 -25.59 -0.33 15.99
N ALA A 24 -24.59 0.43 16.44
CA ALA A 24 -24.40 0.71 17.86
C ALA A 24 -25.42 1.73 18.37
N ASP A 25 -26.08 1.42 19.50
CA ASP A 25 -27.11 2.26 20.12
C ASP A 25 -26.68 2.76 21.50
N CYS A 26 -25.66 3.61 21.53
CA CYS A 26 -25.17 4.23 22.76
C CYS A 26 -24.74 5.68 22.54
N ARG A 27 -24.70 6.47 23.61
CA ARG A 27 -24.35 7.90 23.57
C ARG A 27 -22.93 8.12 23.03
N GLU A 28 -22.01 7.22 23.34
CA GLU A 28 -20.61 7.24 22.92
C GLU A 28 -20.45 7.03 21.40
N SER A 29 -21.51 6.58 20.71
CA SER A 29 -21.55 6.50 19.25
C SER A 29 -21.69 7.87 18.57
N PHE A 30 -22.01 8.92 19.33
CA PHE A 30 -22.15 10.28 18.83
C PHE A 30 -21.00 11.18 19.30
N ALA A 31 -20.34 11.83 18.36
CA ALA A 31 -19.37 12.89 18.65
C ALA A 31 -20.02 14.26 18.52
N ARG A 32 -19.82 15.14 19.51
CA ARG A 32 -20.15 16.56 19.39
C ARG A 32 -18.99 17.31 18.73
N MET A 33 -19.29 18.11 17.72
CA MET A 33 -18.34 19.00 17.04
C MET A 33 -18.84 20.44 17.15
N GLY A 34 -17.97 21.34 17.60
CA GLY A 34 -18.28 22.74 17.85
C GLY A 34 -18.93 22.99 19.21
N GLU A 35 -18.60 24.15 19.79
CA GLU A 35 -19.11 24.61 21.09
C GLU A 35 -20.24 25.64 20.98
N GLN A 36 -20.50 26.11 19.75
CA GLN A 36 -21.46 27.17 19.45
C GLN A 36 -22.89 26.82 19.89
N ARG A 37 -23.67 27.86 20.23
CA ARG A 37 -25.12 27.76 20.44
C ARG A 37 -25.83 28.06 19.11
N GLY A 38 -26.93 27.38 18.83
CA GLY A 38 -27.69 27.59 17.60
C GLY A 38 -28.50 26.36 17.21
N PRO A 39 -29.04 26.33 15.97
CA PRO A 39 -29.77 25.18 15.46
C PRO A 39 -28.86 23.95 15.37
N ALA A 40 -29.39 22.83 15.79
CA ALA A 40 -28.67 21.57 15.83
C ALA A 40 -28.54 20.92 14.46
N LEU A 41 -27.42 20.27 14.17
CA LEU A 41 -27.30 19.36 13.04
C LEU A 41 -26.89 17.96 13.49
N PHE A 42 -27.68 16.97 13.11
CA PHE A 42 -27.36 15.55 13.28
C PHE A 42 -26.91 14.96 11.94
N LEU A 43 -25.69 14.46 11.90
CA LEU A 43 -25.14 13.70 10.79
C LEU A 43 -25.24 12.22 11.15
N GLY A 44 -26.35 11.62 10.74
CA GLY A 44 -26.77 10.27 11.11
C GLY A 44 -27.57 10.27 12.42
N LEU A 45 -28.69 9.55 12.42
CA LEU A 45 -29.58 9.45 13.59
C LEU A 45 -29.32 8.19 14.44
N GLY A 46 -28.48 7.27 13.96
CA GLY A 46 -28.25 5.98 14.62
C GLY A 46 -29.52 5.09 14.63
N PRO A 47 -29.50 3.97 15.36
CA PRO A 47 -30.58 2.97 15.32
C PRO A 47 -31.83 3.35 16.12
N SER A 48 -31.74 4.32 17.02
CA SER A 48 -32.84 4.68 17.94
C SER A 48 -33.06 6.19 17.96
N PRO A 49 -33.59 6.79 16.86
CA PRO A 49 -33.74 8.24 16.74
C PRO A 49 -34.55 8.88 17.87
N TRP A 50 -35.54 8.17 18.43
CA TRP A 50 -36.36 8.64 19.55
C TRP A 50 -35.57 8.85 20.85
N ARG A 51 -34.40 8.22 20.99
CA ARG A 51 -33.52 8.36 22.15
C ARG A 51 -32.52 9.51 22.03
N ILE A 52 -32.29 10.05 20.82
CA ILE A 52 -31.34 11.14 20.60
C ILE A 52 -31.54 12.31 21.57
N PRO A 53 -32.77 12.82 21.83
CA PRO A 53 -32.98 13.93 22.75
C PRO A 53 -32.55 13.66 24.20
N THR A 54 -32.36 12.39 24.58
CA THR A 54 -31.92 11.99 25.93
C THR A 54 -30.40 11.90 26.06
N PHE A 55 -29.67 11.73 24.95
CA PHE A 55 -28.20 11.58 24.92
C PHE A 55 -27.45 12.89 24.71
N VAL A 56 -28.19 13.94 24.38
CA VAL A 56 -27.68 15.24 23.95
C VAL A 56 -28.29 16.32 24.86
N PRO A 57 -27.50 17.27 25.41
CA PRO A 57 -28.02 18.28 26.33
C PRO A 57 -29.20 19.09 25.75
N GLN A 58 -30.30 19.19 26.49
CA GLN A 58 -31.53 19.90 26.08
C GLN A 58 -31.39 21.43 26.11
N ALA A 59 -31.68 22.07 24.96
CA ALA A 59 -32.72 23.11 24.78
C ALA A 59 -32.58 23.72 23.37
N TRP A 60 -32.97 22.98 22.32
CA TRP A 60 -32.76 23.40 20.93
C TRP A 60 -34.08 23.60 20.21
N ASP A 61 -34.44 24.86 19.97
CA ASP A 61 -35.71 25.27 19.36
C ASP A 61 -35.92 24.72 17.94
N LYS A 62 -34.83 24.40 17.21
CA LYS A 62 -34.85 23.77 15.87
C LYS A 62 -33.68 22.80 15.68
N SER A 63 -33.99 21.58 15.22
CA SER A 63 -33.00 20.55 14.90
C SER A 63 -33.11 20.12 13.45
N PHE A 64 -31.96 19.87 12.83
CA PHE A 64 -31.86 19.41 11.45
C PHE A 64 -31.07 18.11 11.40
N TYR A 65 -31.30 17.29 10.38
CA TYR A 65 -30.52 16.08 10.18
C TYR A 65 -30.23 15.79 8.70
N VAL A 66 -29.12 15.10 8.49
CA VAL A 66 -28.76 14.42 7.25
C VAL A 66 -28.69 12.94 7.58
N GLU A 67 -29.25 12.09 6.73
CA GLU A 67 -29.11 10.63 6.81
C GLU A 67 -28.57 10.08 5.49
N CYS A 68 -27.87 8.95 5.55
CA CYS A 68 -27.40 8.24 4.37
C CYS A 68 -28.59 7.53 3.69
N PRO A 69 -28.92 7.84 2.42
CA PRO A 69 -30.07 7.23 1.76
C PRO A 69 -30.02 5.69 1.72
N ALA A 70 -28.81 5.13 1.55
CA ALA A 70 -28.61 3.68 1.56
C ALA A 70 -28.82 3.05 2.96
N CYS A 71 -28.52 3.79 4.03
CA CYS A 71 -28.81 3.36 5.40
C CYS A 71 -30.32 3.45 5.67
N GLU A 72 -30.93 4.61 5.37
CA GLU A 72 -32.34 4.89 5.59
C GLU A 72 -33.28 3.94 4.84
N ALA A 73 -32.90 3.51 3.63
CA ALA A 73 -33.65 2.55 2.84
C ALA A 73 -33.75 1.16 3.52
N GLN A 74 -32.79 0.82 4.38
CA GLN A 74 -32.74 -0.44 5.12
C GLN A 74 -33.44 -0.37 6.49
N MET A 75 -33.88 0.82 6.90
CA MET A 75 -34.50 1.02 8.21
C MET A 75 -35.98 0.58 8.23
N PRO A 76 -36.44 -0.06 9.32
CA PRO A 76 -37.84 -0.45 9.47
C PRO A 76 -38.75 0.77 9.68
N ALA A 77 -40.07 0.61 9.47
CA ALA A 77 -41.04 1.70 9.61
C ALA A 77 -40.99 2.40 10.97
N HIS A 78 -40.88 1.63 12.06
CA HIS A 78 -40.79 2.17 13.43
C HIS A 78 -39.57 3.07 13.67
N TRP A 79 -38.49 2.90 12.88
CA TRP A 79 -37.34 3.80 12.95
C TRP A 79 -37.70 5.20 12.45
N ARG A 80 -38.46 5.29 11.34
CA ARG A 80 -38.93 6.57 10.78
C ARG A 80 -39.96 7.24 11.67
N GLU A 81 -40.89 6.45 12.21
CA GLU A 81 -41.91 6.93 13.17
C GLU A 81 -41.27 7.45 14.47
N GLY A 82 -40.11 6.92 14.84
CA GLY A 82 -39.35 7.34 16.01
C GLY A 82 -38.52 8.61 15.83
N ILE A 83 -38.49 9.23 14.64
CA ILE A 83 -37.79 10.51 14.43
C ILE A 83 -38.56 11.62 15.15
N PRO A 84 -37.92 12.40 16.05
CA PRO A 84 -38.63 13.47 16.77
C PRO A 84 -39.24 14.50 15.81
N ALA A 85 -40.50 14.87 16.02
CA ALA A 85 -41.26 15.73 15.09
C ALA A 85 -40.65 17.12 14.81
N HIS A 86 -39.77 17.61 15.68
CA HIS A 86 -39.06 18.89 15.53
C HIS A 86 -37.73 18.77 14.76
N PHE A 87 -37.35 17.56 14.33
CA PHE A 87 -36.18 17.31 13.49
C PHE A 87 -36.56 17.45 12.02
N GLN A 88 -35.87 18.33 11.30
CA GLN A 88 -36.12 18.60 9.88
C GLN A 88 -35.01 17.98 9.00
N PRO A 89 -35.34 17.13 8.01
CA PRO A 89 -34.34 16.62 7.09
C PRO A 89 -33.80 17.75 6.20
N ILE A 90 -32.48 17.75 5.98
CA ILE A 90 -31.83 18.61 5.00
C ILE A 90 -30.94 17.78 4.06
N PRO A 91 -30.73 18.20 2.81
CA PRO A 91 -29.87 17.47 1.90
C PRO A 91 -28.39 17.67 2.27
N ALA A 92 -27.58 16.61 2.12
CA ALA A 92 -26.15 16.61 2.43
C ALA A 92 -25.37 17.77 1.78
N ARG A 93 -25.77 18.22 0.58
CA ARG A 93 -25.15 19.35 -0.12
C ARG A 93 -25.13 20.64 0.70
N VAL A 94 -26.13 20.89 1.54
CA VAL A 94 -26.19 22.09 2.40
C VAL A 94 -25.00 22.13 3.35
N VAL A 95 -24.56 20.98 3.85
CA VAL A 95 -23.41 20.85 4.75
C VAL A 95 -22.09 20.89 3.97
N LEU A 96 -22.06 20.32 2.77
CA LEU A 96 -20.85 20.28 1.93
C LEU A 96 -20.50 21.65 1.32
N GLU A 97 -21.51 22.44 0.96
CA GLU A 97 -21.36 23.73 0.30
C GLU A 97 -21.33 24.89 1.31
N GLY A 98 -21.96 24.73 2.48
CA GLY A 98 -22.08 25.75 3.52
C GLY A 98 -21.27 25.46 4.78
N GLY A 99 -21.28 26.41 5.72
CA GLY A 99 -20.90 26.18 7.11
C GLY A 99 -22.14 25.93 7.96
N TRP A 100 -21.98 25.32 9.14
CA TRP A 100 -23.07 25.15 10.09
C TRP A 100 -22.89 26.11 11.29
N PRO A 101 -23.90 26.94 11.64
CA PRO A 101 -23.75 27.97 12.67
C PRO A 101 -23.90 27.42 14.10
N GLY A 102 -24.47 26.24 14.26
CA GLY A 102 -24.73 25.62 15.55
C GLY A 102 -23.85 24.40 15.83
N PRO A 103 -24.20 23.63 16.87
CA PRO A 103 -23.52 22.39 17.21
C PRO A 103 -23.85 21.26 16.23
N VAL A 104 -22.84 20.46 15.88
CA VAL A 104 -22.99 19.28 15.02
C VAL A 104 -22.79 18.01 15.85
N PHE A 105 -23.70 17.06 15.72
CA PHE A 105 -23.53 15.71 16.25
C PHE A 105 -23.34 14.71 15.12
N PHE A 106 -22.31 13.89 15.23
CA PHE A 106 -21.96 12.93 14.21
C PHE A 106 -22.09 11.50 14.76
N TYR A 107 -22.91 10.67 14.12
CA TYR A 107 -22.98 9.24 14.40
C TYR A 107 -21.74 8.52 13.83
N LEU A 108 -20.72 8.32 14.67
CA LEU A 108 -19.40 7.82 14.27
C LEU A 108 -19.43 6.46 13.55
N PRO A 109 -20.28 5.48 13.91
CA PRO A 109 -20.35 4.21 13.18
C PRO A 109 -20.70 4.38 11.69
N GLY A 110 -21.37 5.48 11.32
CA GLY A 110 -21.63 5.82 9.92
C GLY A 110 -20.34 5.84 9.07
N LEU A 111 -19.22 6.34 9.59
CA LEU A 111 -17.93 6.39 8.88
C LEU A 111 -17.40 5.00 8.52
N LYS A 112 -17.80 3.96 9.25
CA LYS A 112 -17.43 2.57 8.95
C LYS A 112 -18.41 1.92 7.97
N HIS A 113 -19.69 2.25 8.07
CA HIS A 113 -20.73 1.58 7.26
C HIS A 113 -20.86 2.20 5.86
N PHE A 114 -20.74 3.51 5.73
CA PHE A 114 -20.86 4.21 4.45
C PHE A 114 -19.82 5.34 4.35
N PRO A 115 -18.50 5.03 4.42
CA PRO A 115 -17.45 6.04 4.37
C PRO A 115 -17.55 6.96 3.16
N SER A 116 -17.98 6.46 1.99
CA SER A 116 -18.12 7.28 0.79
C SER A 116 -19.16 8.40 0.91
N PHE A 117 -20.20 8.19 1.74
CA PHE A 117 -21.23 9.19 2.03
C PHE A 117 -20.86 10.06 3.23
N TRP A 118 -20.43 9.44 4.33
CA TRP A 118 -20.20 10.11 5.61
C TRP A 118 -18.85 10.81 5.70
N GLY A 119 -17.83 10.28 5.05
CA GLY A 119 -16.46 10.79 5.07
C GLY A 119 -16.34 12.24 4.59
N PRO A 120 -16.93 12.63 3.44
CA PRO A 120 -16.90 14.02 2.97
C PRO A 120 -17.57 15.00 3.94
N LEU A 121 -18.72 14.63 4.52
CA LEU A 121 -19.44 15.45 5.50
C LEU A 121 -18.62 15.64 6.77
N TRP A 122 -18.09 14.55 7.30
CA TRP A 122 -17.22 14.56 8.47
C TRP A 122 -15.98 15.43 8.24
N ALA A 123 -15.27 15.21 7.13
CA ALA A 123 -14.06 15.93 6.80
C ALA A 123 -14.32 17.43 6.58
N LYS A 124 -15.43 17.81 5.94
CA LYS A 124 -15.82 19.20 5.76
C LYS A 124 -15.96 19.94 7.09
N ILE A 125 -16.72 19.38 8.04
CA ILE A 125 -16.90 19.97 9.37
C ILE A 125 -15.56 20.08 10.11
N ARG A 126 -14.70 19.05 10.02
CA ARG A 126 -13.38 19.07 10.67
C ARG A 126 -12.45 20.13 10.06
N VAL A 127 -12.40 20.25 8.73
CA VAL A 127 -11.57 21.23 8.04
C VAL A 127 -12.04 22.65 8.29
N ASP A 128 -13.35 22.89 8.36
CA ASP A 128 -13.89 24.21 8.73
C ASP A 128 -13.48 24.62 10.15
N ASP A 129 -13.57 23.69 11.12
CA ASP A 129 -13.13 23.90 12.51
C ASP A 129 -11.62 24.21 12.57
N ILE A 130 -10.80 23.44 11.85
CA ILE A 130 -9.34 23.68 11.74
C ILE A 130 -9.08 25.09 11.18
N ARG A 131 -9.75 25.47 10.08
CA ARG A 131 -9.58 26.79 9.44
C ARG A 131 -10.10 27.94 10.27
N ALA A 132 -11.11 27.72 11.11
CA ALA A 132 -11.60 28.72 12.06
C ALA A 132 -10.52 28.98 13.12
N LYS A 133 -10.03 27.93 13.78
CA LYS A 133 -9.01 28.03 14.84
C LYS A 133 -7.67 28.58 14.35
N ALA A 134 -7.24 28.21 13.15
CA ALA A 134 -6.00 28.71 12.56
C ALA A 134 -6.03 30.21 12.23
N ARG A 135 -7.21 30.78 11.94
CA ARG A 135 -7.37 32.22 11.67
C ARG A 135 -7.13 33.07 12.92
N ASP A 136 -7.41 32.53 14.10
CA ASP A 136 -7.25 33.24 15.37
C ASP A 136 -5.77 33.33 15.82
N HIS A 137 -4.83 32.65 15.13
CA HIS A 137 -3.44 32.49 15.59
C HIS A 137 -2.38 32.96 14.57
N ARG A 138 -2.75 33.76 13.56
CA ARG A 138 -1.77 34.21 12.55
C ARG A 138 -0.78 35.25 13.09
N SER A 139 0.49 34.89 13.17
CA SER A 139 1.63 35.82 13.00
C SER A 139 2.15 35.78 11.56
N ALA A 140 2.97 36.77 11.20
CA ALA A 140 3.11 37.33 9.86
C ALA A 140 3.91 36.52 8.82
N HIS A 141 3.50 36.76 7.56
CA HIS A 141 4.16 36.57 6.26
C HIS A 141 4.48 35.14 5.79
N PRO A 142 3.82 34.67 4.71
CA PRO A 142 4.29 33.48 4.01
C PRO A 142 5.56 33.85 3.24
N SER A 143 6.68 33.25 3.62
CA SER A 143 7.81 33.06 2.70
C SER A 143 7.29 32.31 1.46
N PRO A 144 7.92 32.43 0.27
CA PRO A 144 7.54 31.61 -0.88
C PRO A 144 7.80 30.15 -0.49
N ALA A 145 6.78 29.46 -0.01
CA ALA A 145 6.94 28.16 0.60
C ALA A 145 7.28 27.16 -0.50
N ALA A 146 8.41 26.47 -0.36
CA ALA A 146 8.69 25.27 -1.14
C ALA A 146 7.47 24.36 -1.13
N ARG A 147 7.15 23.71 -2.25
CA ARG A 147 6.03 22.75 -2.31
C ARG A 147 6.22 21.73 -1.19
N THR A 148 5.15 21.31 -0.55
CA THR A 148 5.23 20.44 0.63
C THR A 148 4.60 19.09 0.35
N VAL A 149 5.30 18.02 0.73
CA VAL A 149 4.80 16.65 0.63
C VAL A 149 4.81 15.97 1.99
N ILE A 150 3.70 15.31 2.33
CA ILE A 150 3.62 14.38 3.45
C ILE A 150 3.93 12.98 2.93
N LEU A 151 4.89 12.32 3.57
CA LEU A 151 5.32 10.95 3.27
C LEU A 151 5.18 10.08 4.53
N PRO A 152 4.09 9.31 4.67
CA PRO A 152 3.95 8.38 5.79
C PRO A 152 5.02 7.30 5.73
N GLY A 153 5.71 7.08 6.85
CA GLY A 153 6.77 6.10 6.98
C GLY A 153 7.67 6.40 8.18
N THR A 154 8.81 5.71 8.23
CA THR A 154 9.86 6.01 9.21
C THR A 154 11.12 6.47 8.47
N GLU A 155 11.95 7.30 9.09
CA GLU A 155 13.18 7.83 8.48
C GLU A 155 14.18 6.74 8.04
N ARG A 156 14.01 5.50 8.53
CA ARG A 156 14.82 4.34 8.14
C ARG A 156 14.02 3.26 7.41
N GLY A 157 12.74 3.49 7.15
CA GLY A 157 11.91 2.59 6.35
C GLY A 157 12.44 2.53 4.93
N LEU A 158 12.49 1.34 4.33
CA LEU A 158 12.87 1.19 2.92
C LEU A 158 12.01 2.12 2.04
N LEU A 159 12.63 2.70 1.02
CA LEU A 159 12.05 3.66 0.08
C LEU A 159 11.80 5.07 0.65
N VAL A 160 11.62 5.23 1.96
CA VAL A 160 11.32 6.55 2.55
C VAL A 160 12.48 7.52 2.35
N PRO A 161 13.75 7.18 2.68
CA PRO A 161 14.90 8.04 2.41
C PRO A 161 15.11 8.34 0.92
N GLU A 162 14.96 7.34 0.06
CA GLU A 162 15.15 7.46 -1.38
C GLU A 162 14.14 8.41 -2.02
N ILE A 163 12.86 8.21 -1.71
CA ILE A 163 11.77 9.05 -2.19
C ILE A 163 11.87 10.45 -1.57
N SER A 164 12.22 10.57 -0.29
CA SER A 164 12.42 11.88 0.36
C SER A 164 13.51 12.68 -0.34
N GLN A 165 14.64 12.04 -0.65
CA GLN A 165 15.71 12.69 -1.40
C GLN A 165 15.23 13.15 -2.78
N ALA A 166 14.55 12.29 -3.53
CA ALA A 166 14.04 12.65 -4.85
C ALA A 166 13.07 13.84 -4.79
N PHE A 167 12.20 13.90 -3.78
CA PHE A 167 11.31 15.04 -3.56
C PHE A 167 12.07 16.33 -3.24
N VAL A 168 13.11 16.27 -2.39
CA VAL A 168 13.96 17.43 -2.10
C VAL A 168 14.64 17.93 -3.36
N GLU A 169 15.16 17.03 -4.21
CA GLU A 169 15.76 17.39 -5.50
C GLU A 169 14.74 17.99 -6.47
N ALA A 170 13.46 17.58 -6.40
CA ALA A 170 12.35 18.16 -7.15
C ALA A 170 11.78 19.46 -6.52
N GLY A 171 12.44 20.02 -5.50
CA GLY A 171 12.08 21.28 -4.87
C GLY A 171 10.96 21.20 -3.83
N PHE A 172 10.69 20.02 -3.28
CA PHE A 172 9.73 19.84 -2.19
C PHE A 172 10.41 19.87 -0.80
N SER A 173 9.69 20.39 0.18
CA SER A 173 9.94 20.10 1.60
C SER A 173 9.18 18.83 1.99
N VAL A 174 9.89 17.84 2.53
CA VAL A 174 9.33 16.54 2.88
C VAL A 174 9.01 16.48 4.38
N MET A 175 7.79 16.08 4.71
CA MET A 175 7.36 15.79 6.07
C MET A 175 7.14 14.29 6.22
N VAL A 176 8.10 13.60 6.83
CA VAL A 176 7.94 12.19 7.18
C VAL A 176 7.06 12.08 8.42
N MET A 177 6.06 11.20 8.38
CA MET A 177 5.07 11.05 9.45
C MET A 177 4.87 9.58 9.82
N ASP A 178 4.74 9.29 11.11
CA ASP A 178 4.37 7.96 11.57
C ASP A 178 3.00 7.53 10.97
N PRO A 179 2.96 6.44 10.18
CA PRO A 179 1.73 5.93 9.59
C PRO A 179 0.62 5.66 10.63
N ALA A 180 0.98 5.24 11.84
CA ALA A 180 0.01 4.90 12.88
C ALA A 180 -0.68 6.13 13.48
N ARG A 181 -0.02 7.28 13.45
CA ARG A 181 -0.50 8.54 14.03
C ARG A 181 -1.09 9.51 13.02
N THR A 182 -1.09 9.14 11.73
CA THR A 182 -1.48 10.05 10.65
C THR A 182 -2.86 10.68 10.85
N LEU A 183 -3.87 9.90 11.27
CA LEU A 183 -5.21 10.45 11.50
C LEU A 183 -5.26 11.48 12.63
N GLU A 184 -4.44 11.32 13.66
CA GLU A 184 -4.36 12.20 14.83
C GLU A 184 -3.60 13.48 14.52
N ASP A 185 -2.52 13.37 13.75
CA ASP A 185 -1.57 14.47 13.51
C ASP A 185 -1.96 15.38 12.33
N ILE A 186 -2.66 14.84 11.31
CA ILE A 186 -3.07 15.60 10.12
C ILE A 186 -3.87 16.88 10.46
N PRO A 187 -4.85 16.88 11.38
CA PRO A 187 -5.54 18.11 11.78
C PRO A 187 -4.60 19.24 12.23
N GLY A 188 -3.55 18.91 13.00
CA GLY A 188 -2.57 19.88 13.47
C GLY A 188 -1.70 20.44 12.34
N LEU A 189 -1.29 19.60 11.41
CA LEU A 189 -0.56 20.03 10.22
C LEU A 189 -1.41 20.93 9.31
N LEU A 190 -2.67 20.55 9.07
CA LEU A 190 -3.60 21.34 8.26
C LEU A 190 -3.90 22.72 8.87
N ALA A 191 -3.76 22.87 10.19
CA ALA A 191 -3.87 24.16 10.87
C ALA A 191 -2.67 25.07 10.57
N GLN A 192 -1.48 24.50 10.32
CA GLN A 192 -0.25 25.23 10.02
C GLN A 192 -0.16 25.64 8.54
N GLY A 193 -0.76 24.85 7.65
CA GLY A 193 -0.77 25.13 6.22
C GLY A 193 -1.37 23.97 5.43
N ARG A 194 -1.64 24.20 4.14
CA ARG A 194 -2.12 23.14 3.24
C ARG A 194 -0.92 22.49 2.55
N PRO A 195 -0.65 21.18 2.76
CA PRO A 195 0.31 20.45 1.96
C PRO A 195 -0.11 20.38 0.49
N ASP A 196 0.85 20.24 -0.42
CA ASP A 196 0.56 20.08 -1.85
C ASP A 196 0.23 18.61 -2.18
N LEU A 197 0.97 17.68 -1.57
CA LEU A 197 0.84 16.25 -1.81
C LEU A 197 0.88 15.44 -0.52
N PHE A 198 0.06 14.40 -0.45
CA PHE A 198 0.22 13.26 0.44
C PHE A 198 0.55 12.04 -0.43
N PHE A 199 1.78 11.52 -0.31
CA PHE A 199 2.23 10.38 -1.10
C PHE A 199 2.44 9.17 -0.21
N SER A 200 1.67 8.12 -0.47
CA SER A 200 1.63 6.91 0.36
C SER A 200 2.28 5.73 -0.35
N VAL A 201 3.30 5.11 0.26
CA VAL A 201 3.80 3.80 -0.19
C VAL A 201 2.99 2.72 0.52
N ASN A 202 2.47 1.75 -0.25
CA ASN A 202 1.69 0.62 0.27
C ASN A 202 0.51 1.01 1.18
N PHE A 203 -0.18 2.12 0.87
CA PHE A 203 -1.26 2.68 1.68
C PHE A 203 -0.88 3.06 3.12
N GLN A 204 0.42 3.19 3.44
CA GLN A 204 0.85 3.69 4.75
C GLN A 204 0.25 5.09 5.02
N GLY A 205 -0.25 5.28 6.24
CA GLY A 205 -0.92 6.50 6.68
C GLY A 205 -2.37 6.65 6.19
N LEU A 206 -2.86 5.78 5.32
CA LEU A 206 -4.27 5.77 4.90
C LEU A 206 -5.04 4.73 5.73
N ASP A 207 -5.97 5.21 6.57
CA ASP A 207 -6.73 4.34 7.46
C ASP A 207 -7.79 3.50 6.73
N GLU A 208 -8.19 2.41 7.37
CA GLU A 208 -9.08 1.38 6.82
C GLU A 208 -10.41 1.91 6.23
N TYR A 209 -10.96 2.99 6.79
CA TYR A 209 -12.22 3.61 6.34
C TYR A 209 -12.00 4.96 5.63
N GLY A 210 -10.76 5.33 5.35
CA GLY A 210 -10.37 6.49 4.54
C GLY A 210 -10.70 7.86 5.13
N ARG A 211 -10.74 7.98 6.46
CA ARG A 211 -10.88 9.26 7.15
C ARG A 211 -9.71 10.20 6.82
N VAL A 212 -8.48 9.69 6.80
CA VAL A 212 -7.30 10.47 6.41
C VAL A 212 -7.46 11.02 4.98
N PHE A 213 -7.85 10.15 4.05
CA PHE A 213 -8.11 10.54 2.66
C PHE A 213 -9.16 11.66 2.58
N HIS A 214 -10.28 11.52 3.28
CA HIS A 214 -11.33 12.54 3.25
C HIS A 214 -10.88 13.88 3.84
N LEU A 215 -10.14 13.89 4.96
CA LEU A 215 -9.57 15.13 5.53
C LEU A 215 -8.67 15.85 4.54
N LEU A 216 -7.72 15.12 3.94
CA LEU A 216 -6.79 15.66 2.97
C LEU A 216 -7.51 16.24 1.75
N ARG A 217 -8.48 15.49 1.19
CA ARG A 217 -9.28 15.94 0.04
C ARG A 217 -10.14 17.16 0.36
N ALA A 218 -10.77 17.21 1.54
CA ALA A 218 -11.56 18.37 1.98
C ALA A 218 -10.68 19.61 2.21
N ALA A 219 -9.42 19.43 2.61
CA ALA A 219 -8.43 20.49 2.72
C ALA A 219 -7.86 20.94 1.36
N GLY A 220 -8.11 20.18 0.28
CA GLY A 220 -7.60 20.44 -1.06
C GLY A 220 -6.19 19.91 -1.31
N VAL A 221 -5.74 18.91 -0.54
CA VAL A 221 -4.44 18.23 -0.70
C VAL A 221 -4.59 17.12 -1.74
N ALA A 222 -3.61 16.99 -2.66
CA ALA A 222 -3.56 15.86 -3.57
C ALA A 222 -3.14 14.59 -2.82
N VAL A 223 -3.71 13.44 -3.18
CA VAL A 223 -3.40 12.16 -2.52
C VAL A 223 -3.11 11.13 -3.60
N ALA A 224 -1.97 10.45 -3.50
CA ALA A 224 -1.57 9.37 -4.39
C ALA A 224 -0.98 8.22 -3.59
N ALA A 225 -1.09 7.00 -4.12
CA ALA A 225 -0.52 5.81 -3.49
C ALA A 225 0.30 4.98 -4.49
N TRP A 226 1.36 4.36 -4.01
CA TRP A 226 2.23 3.48 -4.79
C TRP A 226 2.38 2.12 -4.11
N CYS A 227 1.87 1.07 -4.76
CA CYS A 227 2.00 -0.31 -4.32
C CYS A 227 3.30 -0.91 -4.86
N VAL A 228 4.26 -1.12 -3.96
CA VAL A 228 5.50 -1.86 -4.25
C VAL A 228 5.40 -3.34 -3.89
N ASP A 229 4.38 -3.71 -3.13
CA ASP A 229 3.97 -5.10 -2.88
C ASP A 229 2.71 -5.47 -3.68
N ASN A 230 2.26 -6.73 -3.55
CA ASN A 230 1.03 -7.21 -4.19
C ASN A 230 -0.17 -6.33 -3.76
N PRO A 231 -0.78 -5.56 -4.68
CA PRO A 231 -1.81 -4.59 -4.35
C PRO A 231 -3.06 -5.24 -3.75
N PHE A 232 -3.41 -6.47 -4.14
CA PHE A 232 -4.59 -7.14 -3.58
C PHE A 232 -4.38 -7.61 -2.14
N HIS A 233 -3.14 -7.89 -1.73
CA HIS A 233 -2.83 -8.09 -0.32
C HIS A 233 -2.98 -6.80 0.49
N LEU A 234 -2.50 -5.68 -0.05
CA LEU A 234 -2.60 -4.36 0.58
C LEU A 234 -4.07 -3.90 0.70
N LEU A 235 -4.86 -4.12 -0.35
CA LEU A 235 -6.28 -3.76 -0.39
C LEU A 235 -7.13 -4.55 0.61
N THR A 236 -6.65 -5.66 1.19
CA THR A 236 -7.34 -6.33 2.30
C THR A 236 -7.47 -5.43 3.54
N GLY A 237 -6.59 -4.45 3.71
CA GLY A 237 -6.69 -3.42 4.75
C GLY A 237 -7.60 -2.24 4.39
N GLN A 238 -8.08 -2.16 3.15
CA GLN A 238 -8.93 -1.06 2.67
C GLN A 238 -10.41 -1.50 2.65
N LYS A 239 -11.17 -1.07 3.67
CA LYS A 239 -12.61 -1.35 3.82
C LYS A 239 -13.48 -0.20 3.31
N ASN A 240 -13.05 0.43 2.21
CA ASN A 240 -13.71 1.57 1.60
C ASN A 240 -13.46 1.58 0.09
N LEU A 241 -14.25 2.33 -0.67
CA LEU A 241 -14.12 2.46 -2.14
C LEU A 241 -13.10 3.52 -2.60
N LEU A 242 -12.42 4.22 -1.70
CA LEU A 242 -11.68 5.46 -2.00
C LEU A 242 -10.36 5.20 -2.70
N TRP A 243 -9.76 4.02 -2.54
CA TRP A 243 -8.58 3.60 -3.31
C TRP A 243 -8.83 3.61 -4.83
N LYS A 244 -10.10 3.53 -5.26
CA LYS A 244 -10.50 3.66 -6.68
C LYS A 244 -10.50 5.12 -7.18
N ARG A 245 -10.39 6.09 -6.28
CA ARG A 245 -10.56 7.53 -6.55
C ARG A 245 -9.27 8.34 -6.45
N LEU A 246 -8.13 7.66 -6.27
CA LEU A 246 -6.80 8.27 -6.22
C LEU A 246 -5.92 7.70 -7.33
N PRO A 247 -4.92 8.45 -7.82
CA PRO A 247 -3.88 7.89 -8.67
C PRO A 247 -3.15 6.77 -7.94
N LEU A 248 -3.28 5.55 -8.46
CA LEU A 248 -2.71 4.34 -7.87
C LEU A 248 -1.58 3.83 -8.76
N PHE A 249 -0.36 3.90 -8.27
CA PHE A 249 0.80 3.38 -8.96
C PHE A 249 1.08 1.94 -8.50
N VAL A 250 1.57 1.08 -9.38
CA VAL A 250 2.01 -0.28 -9.07
C VAL A 250 3.39 -0.53 -9.66
N THR A 251 4.26 -1.25 -8.95
CA THR A 251 5.58 -1.63 -9.48
C THR A 251 5.52 -2.77 -10.51
N ASP A 252 4.48 -3.60 -10.43
CA ASP A 252 4.24 -4.74 -11.31
C ASP A 252 3.03 -4.42 -12.19
N ASP A 253 3.26 -4.32 -13.50
CA ASP A 253 2.26 -3.89 -14.48
C ASP A 253 1.17 -4.93 -14.73
N TRP A 254 1.38 -6.20 -14.34
CA TRP A 254 0.36 -7.24 -14.40
C TRP A 254 -0.92 -6.82 -13.66
N PHE A 255 -0.78 -6.10 -12.53
CA PHE A 255 -1.91 -5.67 -11.72
C PHE A 255 -2.72 -4.53 -12.33
N ILE A 256 -2.24 -3.85 -13.37
CA ILE A 256 -2.95 -2.70 -13.97
C ILE A 256 -4.32 -3.14 -14.51
N GLY A 257 -4.36 -4.23 -15.29
CA GLY A 257 -5.61 -4.75 -15.86
C GLY A 257 -6.63 -5.12 -14.77
N PRO A 258 -6.29 -6.03 -13.83
CA PRO A 258 -7.16 -6.40 -12.72
C PRO A 258 -7.60 -5.25 -11.81
N LEU A 259 -6.74 -4.26 -11.55
CA LEU A 259 -7.13 -3.10 -10.74
C LEU A 259 -8.08 -2.16 -11.50
N ARG A 260 -7.84 -1.92 -12.80
CA ARG A 260 -8.73 -1.11 -13.64
C ARG A 260 -10.10 -1.75 -13.81
N SER A 261 -10.19 -3.07 -13.92
CA SER A 261 -11.49 -3.76 -13.99
C SER A 261 -12.31 -3.60 -12.71
N LEU A 262 -11.65 -3.36 -11.57
CA LEU A 262 -12.31 -3.01 -10.30
C LEU A 262 -12.58 -1.50 -10.15
N GLY A 263 -12.15 -0.68 -11.11
CA GLY A 263 -12.43 0.76 -11.19
C GLY A 263 -11.32 1.68 -10.68
N ALA A 264 -10.09 1.19 -10.49
CA ALA A 264 -8.96 2.06 -10.10
C ALA A 264 -8.32 2.80 -11.28
N ASP A 265 -7.77 3.98 -11.00
CA ASP A 265 -6.84 4.70 -11.87
C ASP A 265 -5.42 4.14 -11.68
N ALA A 266 -5.23 2.89 -12.12
CA ALA A 266 -3.96 2.16 -11.95
C ALA A 266 -2.95 2.49 -13.06
N ARG A 267 -1.68 2.71 -12.68
CA ARG A 267 -0.57 3.11 -13.56
C ARG A 267 0.72 2.39 -13.18
N HIS A 268 1.59 2.12 -14.15
CA HIS A 268 2.89 1.51 -13.87
C HIS A 268 3.86 2.56 -13.31
N LEU A 269 4.54 2.24 -12.22
CA LEU A 269 5.70 2.98 -11.73
C LEU A 269 6.69 1.97 -11.14
N PRO A 270 7.71 1.54 -11.89
CA PRO A 270 8.67 0.56 -11.40
C PRO A 270 9.55 1.16 -10.29
N LEU A 271 10.14 0.29 -9.48
CA LEU A 271 11.23 0.67 -8.58
C LEU A 271 12.39 1.34 -9.33
N ALA A 272 13.34 1.87 -8.57
CA ALA A 272 14.48 2.59 -9.08
C ALA A 272 15.65 2.55 -8.10
N VAL A 273 16.81 3.05 -8.51
CA VAL A 273 17.96 3.21 -7.64
C VAL A 273 17.99 4.60 -7.00
N SER A 274 18.51 4.69 -5.78
CA SER A 274 19.07 5.93 -5.23
C SER A 274 20.60 5.89 -5.29
N PRO A 275 21.24 6.69 -6.17
CA PRO A 275 22.69 6.76 -6.27
C PRO A 275 23.38 7.22 -4.99
N LYS A 276 22.65 7.81 -4.03
CA LYS A 276 23.18 8.16 -2.71
C LYS A 276 23.52 6.92 -1.87
N PHE A 277 22.71 5.87 -1.96
CA PHE A 277 22.90 4.63 -1.19
C PHE A 277 23.65 3.56 -2.00
N PHE A 278 23.49 3.57 -3.32
CA PHE A 278 24.15 2.64 -4.25
C PHE A 278 25.03 3.40 -5.25
N ALA A 279 25.94 4.22 -4.70
CA ALA A 279 26.88 4.99 -5.50
C ALA A 279 27.78 4.05 -6.33
N PRO A 280 28.19 4.48 -7.54
CA PRO A 280 29.16 3.73 -8.34
C PRO A 280 30.43 3.43 -7.54
N GLY A 281 30.75 2.15 -7.41
CA GLY A 281 31.93 1.68 -6.71
C GLY A 281 32.91 0.94 -7.62
N ALA A 282 33.94 0.37 -7.00
CA ALA A 282 34.84 -0.59 -7.65
C ALA A 282 34.04 -1.75 -8.28
N ALA A 283 34.47 -2.18 -9.46
CA ALA A 283 33.85 -3.29 -10.16
C ALA A 283 33.93 -4.59 -9.33
N CYS A 284 32.88 -5.41 -9.41
CA CYS A 284 32.89 -6.75 -8.87
C CYS A 284 34.05 -7.61 -9.44
N PRO A 285 34.55 -8.59 -8.68
CA PRO A 285 35.63 -9.45 -9.16
C PRO A 285 35.22 -10.35 -10.33
N SER A 286 36.24 -10.95 -10.94
CA SER A 286 36.08 -12.10 -11.85
C SER A 286 36.17 -13.39 -11.04
N GLY A 287 35.44 -14.42 -11.46
CA GLY A 287 35.33 -15.66 -10.71
C GLY A 287 33.97 -16.30 -10.89
N ARG A 288 33.66 -17.27 -10.03
CA ARG A 288 32.40 -18.02 -10.02
C ARG A 288 31.68 -17.98 -8.68
N ASP A 289 32.20 -17.22 -7.72
CA ASP A 289 31.53 -17.01 -6.43
C ASP A 289 30.25 -16.19 -6.63
N LEU A 290 29.20 -16.60 -5.92
CA LEU A 290 27.87 -16.06 -6.10
C LEU A 290 27.23 -15.79 -4.75
N THR A 291 26.59 -14.63 -4.63
CA THR A 291 25.87 -14.23 -3.41
C THR A 291 24.38 -14.08 -3.67
N PHE A 292 23.56 -14.71 -2.83
CA PHE A 292 22.13 -14.44 -2.75
C PHE A 292 21.81 -13.76 -1.42
N VAL A 293 21.20 -12.58 -1.47
CA VAL A 293 20.75 -11.86 -0.27
C VAL A 293 19.23 -11.94 -0.19
N GLY A 294 18.68 -12.51 0.87
CA GLY A 294 17.23 -12.60 1.01
C GLY A 294 16.78 -13.41 2.21
N ARG A 295 15.58 -13.09 2.70
CA ARG A 295 14.92 -13.89 3.73
C ARG A 295 14.34 -15.16 3.12
N SER A 296 14.27 -16.22 3.92
CA SER A 296 13.61 -17.48 3.57
C SER A 296 12.10 -17.29 3.39
N SER A 297 11.50 -16.40 4.19
CA SER A 297 10.08 -16.06 4.18
C SER A 297 9.89 -14.58 4.54
N PHE A 298 8.78 -13.98 4.09
CA PHE A 298 8.40 -12.66 4.59
C PHE A 298 7.88 -12.73 6.04
N PRO A 299 8.00 -11.65 6.83
CA PRO A 299 7.59 -11.63 8.24
C PRO A 299 6.10 -11.93 8.44
N ASP A 300 5.75 -12.63 9.51
CA ASP A 300 4.36 -12.98 9.88
C ASP A 300 3.56 -13.73 8.79
N ARG A 301 4.23 -14.39 7.83
CA ARG A 301 3.60 -15.16 6.75
C ARG A 301 2.49 -16.08 7.25
N ASP A 302 2.77 -16.89 8.26
CA ASP A 302 1.82 -17.90 8.74
C ASP A 302 0.57 -17.24 9.37
N ARG A 303 0.75 -16.10 10.04
CA ARG A 303 -0.37 -15.29 10.54
C ARG A 303 -1.15 -14.65 9.40
N PHE A 304 -0.47 -14.15 8.38
CA PHE A 304 -1.09 -13.50 7.22
C PHE A 304 -2.01 -14.45 6.44
N PHE A 305 -1.59 -15.71 6.29
CA PHE A 305 -2.31 -16.76 5.56
C PHE A 305 -3.05 -17.78 6.45
N ALA A 306 -3.19 -17.54 7.76
CA ALA A 306 -3.71 -18.54 8.72
C ALA A 306 -5.08 -19.15 8.33
N ALA A 307 -5.96 -18.33 7.74
CA ALA A 307 -7.30 -18.74 7.29
C ALA A 307 -7.36 -19.25 5.84
N CYS A 308 -6.25 -19.23 5.11
CA CYS A 308 -6.20 -19.60 3.70
C CYS A 308 -5.97 -21.10 3.52
N ARG A 309 -6.61 -21.70 2.52
CA ARG A 309 -6.36 -23.07 2.09
C ARG A 309 -6.32 -23.09 0.57
N ILE A 310 -5.42 -23.91 0.03
CA ILE A 310 -5.28 -24.15 -1.41
C ILE A 310 -5.47 -25.65 -1.68
N PRO A 311 -6.18 -26.05 -2.74
CA PRO A 311 -6.38 -27.46 -3.07
C PRO A 311 -5.05 -28.18 -3.36
N GLU A 312 -4.84 -29.36 -2.77
CA GLU A 312 -3.61 -30.15 -2.98
C GLU A 312 -3.36 -30.50 -4.45
N SER A 313 -4.41 -30.73 -5.23
CA SER A 313 -4.29 -31.00 -6.67
C SER A 313 -3.67 -29.82 -7.43
N LEU A 314 -4.01 -28.59 -7.04
CA LEU A 314 -3.44 -27.38 -7.66
C LEU A 314 -2.00 -27.13 -7.20
N ILE A 315 -1.64 -27.53 -5.97
CA ILE A 315 -0.24 -27.49 -5.53
C ILE A 315 0.61 -28.38 -6.44
N ARG A 316 0.19 -29.63 -6.65
CA ARG A 316 0.92 -30.57 -7.52
C ARG A 316 1.01 -30.05 -8.96
N GLU A 317 -0.10 -29.54 -9.49
CA GLU A 317 -0.08 -28.92 -10.83
C GLU A 317 0.91 -27.75 -10.89
N ALA A 318 0.96 -26.90 -9.87
CA ALA A 318 1.90 -25.79 -9.80
C ALA A 318 3.38 -26.24 -9.69
N GLU A 319 3.65 -27.37 -9.03
CA GLU A 319 4.99 -27.96 -8.92
C GLU A 319 5.50 -28.51 -10.27
N ASP A 320 4.60 -28.97 -11.13
CA ASP A 320 4.92 -29.50 -12.47
C ASP A 320 5.11 -28.39 -13.52
N LEU A 321 4.78 -27.13 -13.20
CA LEU A 321 4.94 -26.01 -14.11
C LEU A 321 6.41 -25.60 -14.26
N PRO A 322 6.86 -25.27 -15.48
CA PRO A 322 8.23 -24.82 -15.70
C PRO A 322 8.43 -23.39 -15.18
N GLY A 323 9.63 -23.16 -14.65
CA GLY A 323 10.11 -21.83 -14.30
C GLY A 323 9.20 -21.11 -13.30
N ARG A 324 8.65 -19.97 -13.77
CA ARG A 324 7.90 -19.01 -12.95
C ARG A 324 6.39 -18.99 -13.22
N GLN A 325 5.87 -19.97 -13.96
CA GLN A 325 4.48 -19.93 -14.43
C GLN A 325 3.43 -20.00 -13.30
N ALA A 326 3.76 -20.59 -12.16
CA ALA A 326 2.88 -20.66 -10.97
C ALA A 326 2.76 -19.33 -10.19
N HIS A 327 2.79 -18.19 -10.89
CA HIS A 327 2.65 -16.85 -10.30
C HIS A 327 1.22 -16.50 -9.91
N PHE A 328 1.04 -15.39 -9.18
CA PHE A 328 -0.27 -14.94 -8.68
C PHE A 328 -1.39 -14.95 -9.73
N GLY A 329 -1.09 -14.51 -10.96
CA GLY A 329 -2.03 -14.59 -12.08
C GLY A 329 -2.49 -16.00 -12.46
N TRP A 330 -1.59 -16.99 -12.47
CA TRP A 330 -1.98 -18.38 -12.73
C TRP A 330 -2.92 -18.91 -11.64
N TRP A 331 -2.63 -18.61 -10.37
CA TRP A 331 -3.52 -18.97 -9.27
C TRP A 331 -4.89 -18.28 -9.39
N ARG A 332 -4.91 -17.02 -9.83
CA ARG A 332 -6.16 -16.30 -10.13
C ARG A 332 -6.97 -16.99 -11.22
N ASP A 333 -6.33 -17.47 -12.28
CA ASP A 333 -7.01 -18.16 -13.38
C ASP A 333 -7.56 -19.53 -12.95
N LYS A 334 -6.84 -20.23 -12.06
CA LYS A 334 -7.26 -21.52 -11.50
C LYS A 334 -8.35 -21.43 -10.43
N LEU A 335 -8.45 -20.29 -9.76
CA LEU A 335 -9.43 -20.03 -8.70
C LEU A 335 -10.23 -18.75 -8.99
N PRO A 336 -11.00 -18.71 -10.09
CA PRO A 336 -11.67 -17.49 -10.57
C PRO A 336 -12.79 -17.01 -9.62
N ASP A 337 -13.34 -17.91 -8.80
CA ASP A 337 -14.40 -17.60 -7.85
C ASP A 337 -13.92 -16.82 -6.62
N ILE A 338 -12.60 -16.79 -6.36
CA ILE A 338 -12.04 -16.02 -5.24
C ILE A 338 -12.03 -14.53 -5.60
N PRO A 339 -12.79 -13.67 -4.91
CA PRO A 339 -12.81 -12.25 -5.22
C PRO A 339 -11.43 -11.62 -4.95
N LEU A 340 -10.97 -10.76 -5.86
CA LEU A 340 -9.73 -10.00 -5.67
C LEU A 340 -9.88 -8.93 -4.58
N TRP A 341 -11.09 -8.41 -4.40
CA TRP A 341 -11.52 -7.46 -3.36
C TRP A 341 -13.06 -7.36 -3.40
N PRO A 342 -13.76 -7.06 -2.29
CA PRO A 342 -13.28 -6.84 -0.92
C PRO A 342 -13.05 -8.14 -0.14
N GLY A 343 -12.40 -8.00 1.02
CA GLY A 343 -12.18 -9.10 1.97
C GLY A 343 -10.78 -9.68 1.93
N ASN A 344 -10.61 -10.83 2.57
CA ASN A 344 -9.31 -11.47 2.76
C ASN A 344 -9.11 -12.71 1.88
N ASP A 345 -10.14 -13.15 1.14
CA ASP A 345 -10.13 -14.44 0.42
C ASP A 345 -9.04 -14.48 -0.65
N VAL A 346 -8.72 -13.33 -1.26
CA VAL A 346 -7.63 -13.15 -2.22
C VAL A 346 -6.27 -13.63 -1.70
N ARG A 347 -6.07 -13.65 -0.37
CA ARG A 347 -4.84 -14.16 0.25
C ARG A 347 -4.62 -15.64 -0.03
N ALA A 348 -5.66 -16.42 -0.36
CA ALA A 348 -5.48 -17.81 -0.77
C ALA A 348 -4.73 -17.92 -2.12
N LEU A 349 -4.97 -17.00 -3.06
CA LEU A 349 -4.19 -16.92 -4.31
C LEU A 349 -2.72 -16.59 -4.00
N GLY A 350 -2.52 -15.66 -3.07
CA GLY A 350 -1.20 -15.30 -2.56
C GLY A 350 -0.47 -16.45 -1.89
N LEU A 351 -1.17 -17.26 -1.09
CA LEU A 351 -0.59 -18.44 -0.44
C LEU A 351 -0.05 -19.43 -1.49
N GLY A 352 -0.83 -19.71 -2.53
CA GLY A 352 -0.39 -20.58 -3.63
C GLY A 352 0.87 -20.05 -4.31
N ALA A 353 0.86 -18.77 -4.70
CA ALA A 353 2.00 -18.13 -5.34
C ALA A 353 3.24 -18.06 -4.44
N GLU A 354 3.09 -17.81 -3.14
CA GLU A 354 4.21 -17.82 -2.19
C GLU A 354 4.78 -19.22 -1.99
N THR A 355 3.94 -20.26 -1.89
CA THR A 355 4.40 -21.66 -1.82
C THR A 355 5.21 -22.03 -3.07
N ALA A 356 4.71 -21.69 -4.26
CA ALA A 356 5.45 -21.89 -5.50
C ALA A 356 6.76 -21.08 -5.54
N SER A 357 6.75 -19.84 -5.04
CA SER A 357 7.94 -18.99 -4.97
C SER A 357 9.03 -19.60 -4.08
N ALA A 358 8.64 -20.18 -2.94
CA ALA A 358 9.56 -20.86 -2.03
C ALA A 358 10.18 -22.10 -2.69
N ALA A 359 9.39 -22.89 -3.41
CA ALA A 359 9.88 -24.05 -4.17
C ALA A 359 10.86 -23.63 -5.28
N TRP A 360 10.49 -22.64 -6.10
CA TRP A 360 11.34 -22.08 -7.16
C TRP A 360 12.69 -21.61 -6.61
N ARG A 361 12.64 -20.84 -5.51
CA ARG A 361 13.85 -20.30 -4.87
C ARG A 361 14.76 -21.40 -4.35
N ARG A 362 14.21 -22.43 -3.70
CA ARG A 362 14.97 -23.58 -3.21
C ARG A 362 15.60 -24.37 -4.36
N ASN A 363 14.88 -24.58 -5.46
CA ASN A 363 15.39 -25.34 -6.60
C ASN A 363 16.56 -24.61 -7.28
N CYS A 364 16.42 -23.30 -7.53
CA CYS A 364 17.50 -22.48 -8.11
C CYS A 364 18.73 -22.42 -7.20
N LEU A 365 18.55 -22.20 -5.89
CA LEU A 365 19.68 -22.12 -4.96
C LEU A 365 20.39 -23.47 -4.79
N THR A 366 19.65 -24.58 -4.80
CA THR A 366 20.25 -25.93 -4.76
C THR A 366 21.09 -26.19 -6.01
N ALA A 367 20.58 -25.87 -7.21
CA ALA A 367 21.32 -26.03 -8.46
C ALA A 367 22.59 -25.15 -8.48
N LEU A 368 22.48 -23.91 -8.04
CA LEU A 368 23.62 -22.99 -7.92
C LEU A 368 24.64 -23.43 -6.88
N ALA A 369 24.21 -23.98 -5.74
CA ALA A 369 25.10 -24.52 -4.72
C ALA A 369 25.97 -25.66 -5.24
N ALA A 370 25.46 -26.45 -6.20
CA ALA A 370 26.21 -27.54 -6.82
C ALA A 370 27.23 -27.05 -7.86
N ALA A 371 27.04 -25.86 -8.44
CA ALA A 371 27.85 -25.34 -9.54
C ALA A 371 28.78 -24.17 -9.15
N THR A 372 28.57 -23.54 -7.98
CA THR A 372 29.26 -22.32 -7.56
C THR A 372 29.61 -22.32 -6.07
N ASP A 373 30.52 -21.42 -5.68
CA ASP A 373 30.76 -21.09 -4.27
C ASP A 373 29.63 -20.17 -3.75
N LEU A 374 28.43 -20.74 -3.56
CA LEU A 374 27.24 -20.02 -3.16
C LEU A 374 27.32 -19.54 -1.70
N THR A 375 27.21 -18.22 -1.52
CA THR A 375 26.97 -17.57 -0.23
C THR A 375 25.52 -17.08 -0.14
N VAL A 376 24.82 -17.46 0.92
CA VAL A 376 23.50 -16.92 1.25
C VAL A 376 23.65 -15.94 2.40
N ILE A 377 23.08 -14.74 2.26
CA ILE A 377 23.02 -13.71 3.30
C ILE A 377 21.55 -13.58 3.71
N GLY A 378 21.17 -14.09 4.87
CA GLY A 378 19.77 -14.23 5.26
C GLY A 378 19.58 -14.83 6.65
N ASP A 379 18.34 -15.22 6.97
CA ASP A 379 17.99 -15.83 8.25
C ASP A 379 18.40 -17.31 8.36
N ASP A 380 18.46 -17.83 9.59
CA ASP A 380 18.95 -19.18 9.88
C ASP A 380 18.13 -20.32 9.26
N ALA A 381 16.88 -20.07 8.83
CA ALA A 381 16.08 -21.11 8.18
C ALA A 381 16.71 -21.57 6.86
N TRP A 382 17.60 -20.79 6.26
CA TRP A 382 18.36 -21.20 5.08
C TRP A 382 19.21 -22.46 5.30
N ARG A 383 19.67 -22.72 6.54
CA ARG A 383 20.49 -23.91 6.85
C ARG A 383 19.76 -25.21 6.56
N SER A 384 18.44 -25.24 6.79
CA SER A 384 17.61 -26.42 6.51
C SER A 384 17.09 -26.43 5.08
N LEU A 385 16.85 -25.26 4.48
CA LEU A 385 16.29 -25.15 3.12
C LEU A 385 17.30 -25.50 2.03
N VAL A 386 18.56 -25.11 2.19
CA VAL A 386 19.64 -25.39 1.23
C VAL A 386 20.89 -25.83 2.02
N PRO A 387 20.99 -27.12 2.40
CA PRO A 387 22.09 -27.61 3.22
C PRO A 387 23.45 -27.45 2.53
N GLY A 388 24.49 -27.14 3.31
CA GLY A 388 25.88 -27.07 2.83
C GLY A 388 26.32 -25.72 2.26
N VAL A 389 25.43 -24.74 2.11
CA VAL A 389 25.79 -23.39 1.63
C VAL A 389 26.48 -22.57 2.72
N ARG A 390 27.34 -21.63 2.31
CA ARG A 390 27.90 -20.64 3.23
C ARG A 390 26.81 -19.64 3.62
N LEU A 391 26.34 -19.71 4.86
CA LEU A 391 25.33 -18.77 5.39
C LEU A 391 25.99 -17.64 6.20
N LEU A 392 25.64 -16.40 5.86
CA LEU A 392 25.97 -15.18 6.61
C LEU A 392 24.68 -14.55 7.17
N PRO A 393 24.76 -13.81 8.30
CA PRO A 393 23.59 -13.16 8.89
C PRO A 393 23.00 -12.09 7.96
N PRO A 394 21.74 -11.67 8.17
CA PRO A 394 21.11 -10.63 7.37
C PRO A 394 21.96 -9.35 7.33
N VAL A 395 22.07 -8.75 6.14
CA VAL A 395 22.79 -7.49 5.91
C VAL A 395 21.82 -6.31 5.89
N ASP A 396 22.24 -5.19 6.47
CA ASP A 396 21.49 -3.95 6.39
C ASP A 396 21.54 -3.36 4.97
N TYR A 397 20.38 -2.90 4.50
CA TYR A 397 20.22 -2.38 3.15
C TYR A 397 21.08 -1.13 2.89
N TYR A 398 21.12 -0.18 3.82
CA TYR A 398 21.83 1.09 3.64
C TYR A 398 23.31 1.00 3.99
N ALA A 399 23.69 0.15 4.94
CA ALA A 399 25.06 0.10 5.45
C ALA A 399 25.94 -0.95 4.77
N GLY A 400 25.39 -2.08 4.31
CA GLY A 400 26.21 -3.24 3.91
C GLY A 400 25.85 -3.89 2.58
N LEU A 401 24.64 -3.69 2.06
CA LEU A 401 24.19 -4.43 0.88
C LEU A 401 25.01 -4.11 -0.38
N ALA A 402 25.26 -2.83 -0.67
CA ALA A 402 26.06 -2.41 -1.82
C ALA A 402 27.46 -3.05 -1.81
N ASP A 403 28.06 -3.15 -0.64
CA ASP A 403 29.38 -3.71 -0.44
C ASP A 403 29.40 -5.24 -0.57
N ALA A 404 28.34 -5.93 -0.10
CA ALA A 404 28.15 -7.35 -0.35
C ALA A 404 28.02 -7.66 -1.86
N CYS A 405 27.26 -6.86 -2.60
CA CYS A 405 27.07 -7.02 -4.04
C CYS A 405 28.35 -6.81 -4.87
N ARG A 406 29.27 -5.93 -4.41
CA ARG A 406 30.55 -5.70 -5.08
C ARG A 406 31.62 -6.73 -4.75
N ARG A 407 31.53 -7.42 -3.61
CA ARG A 407 32.52 -8.42 -3.21
C ARG A 407 32.36 -9.75 -3.93
N ALA A 408 31.16 -10.05 -4.42
CA ALA A 408 30.89 -11.29 -5.12
C ALA A 408 31.09 -11.14 -6.63
N SER A 409 31.57 -12.19 -7.31
CA SER A 409 31.60 -12.17 -8.78
C SER A 409 30.21 -12.05 -9.38
N PHE A 410 29.20 -12.63 -8.73
CA PHE A 410 27.80 -12.53 -9.13
C PHE A 410 26.89 -12.33 -7.92
N THR A 411 25.84 -11.53 -8.09
CA THR A 411 24.70 -11.45 -7.17
C THR A 411 23.49 -12.08 -7.85
N LEU A 412 22.73 -12.90 -7.14
CA LEU A 412 21.51 -13.52 -7.66
C LEU A 412 20.27 -12.73 -7.23
N ASN A 413 19.36 -12.52 -8.17
CA ASN A 413 17.97 -12.16 -7.92
C ASN A 413 17.04 -13.33 -8.26
N LEU A 414 16.03 -13.52 -7.41
CA LEU A 414 14.91 -14.43 -7.64
C LEU A 414 13.65 -13.69 -7.24
N THR A 415 12.82 -13.35 -8.23
CA THR A 415 11.65 -12.50 -8.04
C THR A 415 10.53 -13.29 -7.36
N SER A 416 9.79 -12.69 -6.43
CA SER A 416 8.63 -13.39 -5.83
C SER A 416 7.57 -13.68 -6.88
N LEU A 417 6.97 -14.87 -6.82
CA LEU A 417 5.83 -15.24 -7.68
C LEU A 417 4.51 -14.56 -7.26
N LEU A 418 4.51 -13.85 -6.12
CA LEU A 418 3.44 -12.92 -5.74
C LEU A 418 3.31 -11.73 -6.70
N LEU A 419 4.38 -11.43 -7.44
CA LEU A 419 4.47 -10.35 -8.42
C LEU A 419 4.77 -10.97 -9.80
N PRO A 420 3.73 -11.26 -10.62
CA PRO A 420 3.89 -11.92 -11.92
C PRO A 420 4.92 -11.27 -12.85
N HIS A 421 4.93 -9.94 -12.97
CA HIS A 421 5.90 -9.19 -13.78
C HIS A 421 6.84 -8.35 -12.90
N GLY A 422 6.95 -8.68 -11.62
CA GLY A 422 7.71 -7.88 -10.66
C GLY A 422 9.17 -7.72 -11.03
N LEU A 423 9.73 -6.57 -10.66
CA LEU A 423 11.17 -6.34 -10.55
C LEU A 423 11.48 -6.00 -9.11
N THR A 424 12.47 -6.68 -8.53
CA THR A 424 12.96 -6.37 -7.18
C THR A 424 13.90 -5.16 -7.19
N GLN A 425 14.10 -4.56 -6.02
CA GLN A 425 15.07 -3.48 -5.80
C GLN A 425 16.50 -3.84 -6.30
N ARG A 426 16.88 -5.13 -6.27
CA ARG A 426 18.20 -5.60 -6.76
C ARG A 426 18.43 -5.34 -8.24
N HIS A 427 17.38 -5.33 -9.08
CA HIS A 427 17.51 -5.00 -10.51
C HIS A 427 18.05 -3.59 -10.76
N PHE A 428 17.90 -2.70 -9.78
CA PHE A 428 18.34 -1.32 -9.87
C PHE A 428 19.63 -1.11 -9.08
N ASP A 429 19.69 -1.62 -7.85
CA ASP A 429 20.80 -1.36 -6.94
C ASP A 429 22.12 -2.03 -7.32
N VAL A 430 22.07 -3.30 -7.74
CA VAL A 430 23.28 -4.13 -7.92
C VAL A 430 24.15 -3.58 -9.04
N TRP A 431 23.53 -3.21 -10.16
CA TRP A 431 24.23 -2.62 -11.30
C TRP A 431 24.77 -1.23 -10.97
N ALA A 432 23.97 -0.41 -10.29
CA ALA A 432 24.36 0.95 -9.94
C ALA A 432 25.61 0.99 -9.06
N CYS A 433 25.72 0.10 -8.08
CA CYS A 433 26.89 0.05 -7.20
C CYS A 433 28.12 -0.64 -7.81
N GLY A 434 28.01 -1.22 -9.01
CA GLY A 434 29.10 -1.90 -9.70
C GLY A 434 29.20 -3.41 -9.42
N GLY A 435 28.16 -4.00 -8.81
CA GLY A 435 27.95 -5.44 -8.77
C GLY A 435 27.51 -6.01 -10.13
N PHE A 436 27.30 -7.32 -10.18
CA PHE A 436 26.82 -8.02 -11.37
C PHE A 436 25.61 -8.90 -11.03
N LEU A 437 24.43 -8.60 -11.57
CA LEU A 437 23.20 -9.33 -11.25
C LEU A 437 22.95 -10.46 -12.26
N LEU A 438 22.64 -11.66 -11.77
CA LEU A 438 21.95 -12.70 -12.51
C LEU A 438 20.52 -12.76 -11.99
N THR A 439 19.53 -12.92 -12.87
CA THR A 439 18.12 -12.90 -12.47
C THR A 439 17.31 -13.93 -13.22
N ASP A 440 16.21 -14.34 -12.61
CA ASP A 440 15.20 -15.10 -13.32
C ASP A 440 14.48 -14.25 -14.37
N ASP A 441 14.07 -14.88 -15.48
CA ASP A 441 13.37 -14.19 -16.56
C ASP A 441 11.94 -13.84 -16.15
N THR A 442 11.62 -12.55 -16.18
CA THR A 442 10.32 -12.01 -15.78
C THR A 442 9.86 -11.02 -16.84
N PRO A 443 8.56 -11.01 -17.23
CA PRO A 443 8.06 -10.08 -18.24
C PRO A 443 8.36 -8.60 -17.95
N GLY A 444 8.51 -8.24 -16.67
CA GLY A 444 8.89 -6.90 -16.24
C GLY A 444 10.26 -6.42 -16.73
N LEU A 445 11.17 -7.33 -17.12
CA LEU A 445 12.47 -6.97 -17.69
C LEU A 445 12.36 -6.24 -19.03
N SER A 446 11.19 -6.25 -19.66
CA SER A 446 10.89 -5.51 -20.90
C SER A 446 11.07 -3.99 -20.79
N ILE A 447 11.18 -3.43 -19.58
CA ILE A 447 11.54 -2.02 -19.39
C ILE A 447 13.01 -1.73 -19.69
N PHE A 448 13.85 -2.76 -19.83
CA PHE A 448 15.27 -2.65 -20.14
C PHE A 448 15.56 -3.15 -21.57
N PRO A 449 16.66 -2.70 -22.20
CA PRO A 449 17.08 -3.20 -23.51
C PRO A 449 17.30 -4.72 -23.53
N PRO A 450 16.77 -5.46 -24.54
CA PRO A 450 16.94 -6.91 -24.64
C PRO A 450 18.40 -7.39 -24.68
N ASP A 451 19.30 -6.60 -25.24
CA ASP A 451 20.73 -6.93 -25.32
C ASP A 451 21.43 -6.87 -23.96
N LEU A 452 20.84 -6.14 -22.99
CA LEU A 452 21.31 -6.12 -21.60
C LEU A 452 20.70 -7.27 -20.78
N THR A 453 19.44 -7.64 -21.02
CA THR A 453 18.72 -8.64 -20.22
C THR A 453 19.05 -10.07 -20.59
N ARG A 454 19.01 -10.43 -21.89
CA ARG A 454 19.24 -11.81 -22.36
C ARG A 454 20.49 -12.49 -21.82
N PRO A 455 21.66 -11.82 -21.69
CA PRO A 455 22.87 -12.49 -21.19
C PRO A 455 22.90 -12.73 -19.69
N VAL A 456 21.94 -12.21 -18.92
CA VAL A 456 21.93 -12.29 -17.44
C VAL A 456 20.68 -12.99 -16.88
N THR A 457 19.80 -13.46 -17.76
CA THR A 457 18.53 -14.11 -17.41
C THR A 457 18.58 -15.62 -17.54
N PHE A 458 17.77 -16.32 -16.74
CA PHE A 458 17.53 -17.76 -16.83
C PHE A 458 16.06 -18.11 -16.60
N GLU A 459 15.60 -19.20 -17.19
CA GLU A 459 14.22 -19.70 -17.07
C GLU A 459 14.14 -21.02 -16.27
N THR A 460 15.26 -21.73 -16.11
CA THR A 460 15.33 -22.99 -15.34
C THR A 460 16.47 -23.00 -14.32
N PRO A 461 16.41 -23.84 -13.26
CA PRO A 461 17.51 -23.97 -12.30
C PRO A 461 18.83 -24.41 -12.94
N GLU A 462 18.78 -25.25 -13.98
CA GLU A 462 19.96 -25.72 -14.72
C GLU A 462 20.61 -24.57 -15.48
N GLN A 463 19.81 -23.75 -16.19
CA GLN A 463 20.31 -22.55 -16.84
C GLN A 463 20.92 -21.56 -15.83
N ALA A 464 20.32 -21.43 -14.65
CA ALA A 464 20.87 -20.61 -13.57
C ALA A 464 22.26 -21.10 -13.14
N ALA A 465 22.45 -22.42 -13.06
CA ALA A 465 23.71 -23.05 -12.68
C ALA A 465 24.82 -22.92 -13.75
N ASP A 466 24.46 -22.94 -15.04
CA ASP A 466 25.41 -22.83 -16.15
C ASP A 466 25.89 -21.38 -16.38
N LEU A 467 25.03 -20.40 -16.12
CA LEU A 467 25.25 -19.00 -16.46
C LEU A 467 26.52 -18.37 -15.84
N PRO A 468 26.83 -18.57 -14.54
CA PRO A 468 28.07 -18.07 -13.94
C PRO A 468 29.33 -18.58 -14.65
N ALA A 469 29.37 -19.87 -15.02
CA ALA A 469 30.53 -20.46 -15.67
C ALA A 469 30.75 -19.89 -17.08
N ALA A 470 29.68 -19.70 -17.84
CA ALA A 470 29.73 -19.09 -19.17
C ALA A 470 30.22 -17.64 -19.13
N LEU A 471 29.70 -16.83 -18.20
CA LEU A 471 30.11 -15.42 -18.04
C LEU A 471 31.54 -15.29 -17.49
N ALA A 472 31.95 -16.18 -16.58
CA ALA A 472 33.30 -16.21 -16.03
C ALA A 472 34.37 -16.55 -17.10
N ALA A 473 34.00 -17.30 -18.15
CA ALA A 473 34.88 -17.62 -19.27
C ALA A 473 35.16 -16.41 -20.20
N ALA A 474 34.37 -15.33 -20.09
CA ALA A 474 34.49 -14.13 -20.92
C ALA A 474 34.58 -12.85 -20.08
N PRO A 475 35.63 -12.66 -19.25
CA PRO A 475 35.69 -11.59 -18.24
C PRO A 475 35.63 -10.16 -18.84
N LYS A 476 36.19 -9.94 -20.03
CA LYS A 476 36.09 -8.64 -20.73
C LYS A 476 34.65 -8.31 -21.11
N ARG A 477 33.94 -9.28 -21.71
CA ARG A 477 32.53 -9.13 -22.10
C ARG A 477 31.63 -8.96 -20.87
N LYS A 478 31.93 -9.66 -19.78
CA LYS A 478 31.27 -9.46 -18.48
C LYS A 478 31.42 -8.02 -18.00
N ASP A 479 32.64 -7.46 -17.98
CA ASP A 479 32.85 -6.08 -17.53
C ASP A 479 32.20 -5.04 -18.47
N GLU A 480 32.24 -5.26 -19.79
CA GLU A 480 31.52 -4.42 -20.75
C GLU A 480 30.01 -4.40 -20.47
N LEU A 481 29.40 -5.57 -20.28
CA LEU A 481 27.98 -5.69 -19.95
C LEU A 481 27.64 -5.04 -18.60
N ARG A 482 28.49 -5.21 -17.58
CA ARG A 482 28.34 -4.55 -16.27
C ARG A 482 28.33 -3.03 -16.41
N ARG A 483 29.26 -2.46 -17.18
CA ARG A 483 29.32 -1.01 -17.42
C ARG A 483 28.09 -0.50 -18.15
N ALA A 484 27.65 -1.22 -19.19
CA ALA A 484 26.46 -0.86 -19.94
C ALA A 484 25.20 -0.87 -19.05
N TRP A 485 25.05 -1.86 -18.17
CA TRP A 485 23.99 -1.89 -17.16
C TRP A 485 24.07 -0.72 -16.17
N GLN A 486 25.26 -0.46 -15.62
CA GLN A 486 25.46 0.63 -14.66
C GLN A 486 25.12 2.00 -15.27
N GLU A 487 25.59 2.27 -16.48
CA GLU A 487 25.28 3.49 -17.23
C GLU A 487 23.77 3.64 -17.48
N HIS A 488 23.13 2.58 -17.98
CA HIS A 488 21.71 2.57 -18.28
C HIS A 488 20.84 2.82 -17.03
N ILE A 489 21.12 2.13 -15.92
CA ILE A 489 20.37 2.27 -14.67
C ILE A 489 20.49 3.67 -14.09
N LEU A 490 21.70 4.22 -14.05
CA LEU A 490 21.94 5.55 -13.47
C LEU A 490 21.28 6.65 -14.30
N ALA A 491 21.24 6.51 -15.63
CA ALA A 491 20.62 7.46 -16.53
C ALA A 491 19.08 7.43 -16.48
N GLU A 492 18.48 6.23 -16.54
CA GLU A 492 17.05 6.05 -16.85
C GLU A 492 16.20 5.51 -15.67
N HIS A 493 16.83 4.89 -14.66
CA HIS A 493 16.10 4.16 -13.61
C HIS A 493 16.47 4.59 -12.19
N ASN A 494 16.51 5.90 -11.95
CA ASN A 494 16.67 6.49 -10.61
C ASN A 494 15.36 7.11 -10.07
N TYR A 495 15.29 7.34 -8.75
CA TYR A 495 14.06 7.85 -8.11
C TYR A 495 13.66 9.26 -8.54
N VAL A 496 14.60 10.09 -9.02
CA VAL A 496 14.27 11.41 -9.59
C VAL A 496 13.44 11.24 -10.85
N ARG A 497 13.83 10.32 -11.75
CA ARG A 497 13.04 9.97 -12.95
C ARG A 497 11.66 9.42 -12.61
N ARG A 498 11.55 8.57 -11.57
CA ARG A 498 10.26 8.06 -11.11
C ARG A 498 9.37 9.18 -10.59
N LEU A 499 9.96 10.14 -9.91
CA LEU A 499 9.23 11.27 -9.38
C LEU A 499 8.73 12.21 -10.49
N GLU A 500 9.54 12.47 -11.53
CA GLU A 500 9.10 13.22 -12.71
C GLU A 500 7.82 12.60 -13.32
N VAL A 501 7.85 11.30 -13.60
CA VAL A 501 6.70 10.55 -14.11
C VAL A 501 5.50 10.64 -13.16
N LEU A 502 5.74 10.50 -11.86
CA LEU A 502 4.68 10.57 -10.85
C LEU A 502 4.01 11.95 -10.82
N LEU A 503 4.80 13.03 -10.76
CA LEU A 503 4.32 14.41 -10.63
C LEU A 503 3.54 14.84 -11.88
N ASP A 504 4.03 14.51 -13.07
CA ASP A 504 3.33 14.76 -14.34
C ASP A 504 1.96 14.09 -14.37
N ALA A 505 1.89 12.88 -13.81
CA ALA A 505 0.68 12.08 -13.82
C ALA A 505 -0.38 12.60 -12.80
N ILE A 506 0.04 13.23 -11.70
CA ILE A 506 -0.89 13.74 -10.66
C ILE A 506 -1.28 15.21 -10.81
N ARG A 507 -0.59 15.99 -11.67
CA ARG A 507 -0.83 17.43 -11.92
C ARG A 507 -0.84 18.27 -10.63
N VAL A 508 0.22 18.17 -9.82
CA VAL A 508 0.38 18.91 -8.53
C VAL A 508 1.32 20.09 -8.66
#